data_AF-A0A1A8XBV7-F1
#
_entry.id   AF-A0A1A8XBV7-F1
#
_cell.length_a   1.000
_cell.length_b   1.000
_cell.length_c   1.000
_cell.angle_alpha   90.00
_cell.angle_beta   90.00
_cell.angle_gamma   90.00
#
_symmetry.space_group_name_H-M   'P 1'
#
loop_
_entity.id
_entity.type
_entity.pdbx_description
1 polymer ?
#
loop_
_entity_poly.entity_id
_entity_poly.type
_entity_poly.pdbx_seq_one_letter_code
_entity_poly.pdbx_strand_id
1 'polypeptide(L)'
;MSVSFKKYPLETLYNEFNEESNVTTSELCQSFRDKDLEFRGIHNFCNKLVRNLKNILNNKLDNNLVTDPCSYLNYWMSNEVFNIVSPNSVKYHTFIAMLLSPWTNTYTRTSVQNMNCSYFSNIFHVLKNIDQFNNIFNFVHNFKYVEENLQFIKQEDKKCYCNYISSFFQQYEQFISICDADHYINCYKLPKHPSEYNPQNFYNQLKCNELNEPNAESQGDPPLDDKDSPSIGIESSESNSFHILPIFSSLFGALLVSLLTYKLTPVGSFLNKRIFNNRRTQENIHNEINNIDLENISEGVNINLDNDSIHITYQQV
;
A
#
# COMPACT_ATOMS: atom_id res chain seq x y z
N MET A 1 -31.10 5.88 -7.20
CA MET A 1 -30.11 4.84 -6.90
C MET A 1 -28.77 5.33 -7.43
N SER A 2 -27.83 5.70 -6.56
CA SER A 2 -26.45 5.93 -7.01
C SER A 2 -25.82 4.56 -7.29
N VAL A 3 -25.17 4.41 -8.44
CA VAL A 3 -24.31 3.25 -8.68
C VAL A 3 -23.17 3.35 -7.69
N SER A 4 -23.04 2.38 -6.78
CA SER A 4 -22.14 2.41 -5.62
C SER A 4 -20.67 2.67 -6.03
N PHE A 5 -20.18 1.97 -7.06
CA PHE A 5 -19.00 2.32 -7.86
C PHE A 5 -18.99 1.48 -9.16
N LYS A 6 -18.45 1.98 -10.27
CA LYS A 6 -18.49 1.29 -11.58
C LYS A 6 -17.36 0.26 -11.71
N LYS A 7 -16.22 0.49 -11.07
CA LYS A 7 -15.11 -0.48 -10.96
C LYS A 7 -14.41 -0.49 -9.60
N TYR A 8 -14.16 0.67 -8.99
CA TYR A 8 -13.37 0.79 -7.75
C TYR A 8 -13.97 1.81 -6.77
N PRO A 9 -13.84 1.63 -5.44
CA PRO A 9 -14.31 2.59 -4.44
C PRO A 9 -13.85 4.05 -4.64
N LEU A 10 -12.60 4.26 -5.05
CA LEU A 10 -12.00 5.58 -5.28
C LEU A 10 -12.07 6.04 -6.74
N GLU A 11 -12.96 5.45 -7.54
CA GLU A 11 -13.13 5.80 -8.96
C GLU A 11 -13.54 7.27 -9.14
N THR A 12 -14.39 7.82 -8.27
CA THR A 12 -14.80 9.22 -8.35
C THR A 12 -13.62 10.18 -8.16
N LEU A 13 -12.74 9.92 -7.18
CA LEU A 13 -11.52 10.71 -6.98
C LEU A 13 -10.53 10.54 -8.15
N TYR A 14 -10.44 9.34 -8.73
CA TYR A 14 -9.63 9.12 -9.93
C TYR A 14 -10.16 9.94 -11.11
N ASN A 15 -11.48 10.00 -11.28
CA ASN A 15 -12.13 10.77 -12.34
C ASN A 15 -11.95 12.28 -12.12
N GLU A 16 -12.04 12.76 -10.89
CA GLU A 16 -11.74 14.15 -10.52
C GLU A 16 -10.33 14.54 -10.98
N PHE A 17 -9.33 13.69 -10.72
CA PHE A 17 -7.95 13.91 -11.18
C PHE A 17 -7.81 13.95 -12.70
N ASN A 18 -8.71 13.27 -13.42
CA ASN A 18 -8.72 13.22 -14.88
C ASN A 18 -9.50 14.34 -15.56
N GLU A 19 -10.31 15.10 -14.82
CA GLU A 19 -11.14 16.17 -15.37
C GLU A 19 -10.34 17.15 -16.23
N GLU A 20 -10.91 17.57 -17.36
CA GLU A 20 -10.35 18.64 -18.20
C GLU A 20 -10.91 20.01 -17.82
N SER A 21 -12.03 20.05 -17.08
CA SER A 21 -12.63 21.27 -16.53
C SER A 21 -11.61 22.02 -15.68
N ASN A 22 -11.52 23.34 -15.90
CA ASN A 22 -10.69 24.25 -15.11
C ASN A 22 -9.17 24.01 -15.18
N VAL A 23 -8.68 23.19 -16.13
CA VAL A 23 -7.25 23.04 -16.38
C VAL A 23 -6.74 24.28 -17.12
N THR A 24 -6.25 25.27 -16.37
CA THR A 24 -5.53 26.41 -16.96
C THR A 24 -4.08 26.02 -17.21
N THR A 25 -3.49 26.51 -18.31
CA THR A 25 -2.05 26.29 -18.57
C THR A 25 -1.25 26.92 -17.42
N SER A 26 -0.49 26.09 -16.71
CA SER A 26 0.47 26.57 -15.72
C SER A 26 1.75 27.02 -16.40
N GLU A 27 2.32 28.14 -15.93
CA GLU A 27 3.68 28.56 -16.30
C GLU A 27 4.72 27.47 -16.05
N LEU A 28 4.51 26.64 -15.01
CA LEU A 28 5.36 25.51 -14.65
C LEU A 28 5.39 24.39 -15.71
N CYS A 29 4.41 24.38 -16.61
CA CYS A 29 4.27 23.36 -17.66
C CYS A 29 4.64 23.89 -19.06
N GLN A 30 4.93 25.18 -19.21
CA GLN A 30 5.12 25.79 -20.54
C GLN A 30 6.24 25.13 -21.35
N SER A 31 7.35 24.76 -20.70
CA SER A 31 8.49 24.08 -21.32
C SER A 31 8.14 22.73 -21.94
N PHE A 32 7.00 22.14 -21.58
CA PHE A 32 6.57 20.85 -22.10
C PHE A 32 5.78 20.93 -23.40
N ARG A 33 5.40 22.14 -23.86
CA ARG A 33 4.75 22.32 -25.18
C ARG A 33 5.60 21.75 -26.31
N ASP A 34 6.92 21.98 -26.25
CA ASP A 34 7.85 21.47 -27.26
C ASP A 34 8.15 19.97 -27.07
N LYS A 35 7.90 19.44 -25.86
CA LYS A 35 8.09 18.02 -25.51
C LYS A 35 6.90 17.14 -25.86
N ASP A 36 5.74 17.71 -26.18
CA ASP A 36 4.54 16.95 -26.59
C ASP A 36 4.79 16.09 -27.84
N LEU A 37 5.74 16.45 -28.69
CA LEU A 37 6.11 15.63 -29.86
C LEU A 37 6.82 14.33 -29.46
N GLU A 38 7.67 14.39 -28.43
CA GLU A 38 8.47 13.27 -27.92
C GLU A 38 7.68 12.42 -26.92
N PHE A 39 6.91 13.10 -26.07
CA PHE A 39 6.10 12.56 -25.00
C PHE A 39 4.66 13.04 -25.17
N ARG A 40 3.91 12.36 -26.04
CA ARG A 40 2.56 12.77 -26.43
C ARG A 40 1.67 13.10 -25.22
N GLY A 41 1.27 14.36 -25.12
CA GLY A 41 0.35 14.84 -24.09
C GLY A 41 0.98 15.19 -22.75
N ILE A 42 2.32 15.23 -22.63
CA ILE A 42 3.01 15.64 -21.40
C ILE A 42 2.63 17.05 -20.95
N HIS A 43 2.43 17.98 -21.87
CA HIS A 43 2.01 19.33 -21.53
C HIS A 43 0.63 19.33 -20.87
N ASN A 44 -0.34 18.60 -21.44
CA ASN A 44 -1.67 18.47 -20.84
C ASN A 44 -1.59 17.74 -19.48
N PHE A 45 -0.83 16.65 -19.42
CA PHE A 45 -0.63 15.88 -18.20
C PHE A 45 -0.05 16.72 -17.07
N CYS A 46 0.99 17.52 -17.35
CA CYS A 46 1.58 18.43 -16.36
C CYS A 46 0.55 19.43 -15.83
N ASN A 47 -0.31 19.99 -16.70
CA ASN A 47 -1.32 20.94 -16.25
C ASN A 47 -2.34 20.28 -15.30
N LYS A 48 -2.76 19.03 -15.58
CA LYS A 48 -3.60 18.25 -14.66
C LYS A 48 -2.90 17.97 -13.34
N LEU A 49 -1.63 17.55 -13.40
CA LEU A 49 -0.81 17.28 -12.21
C LEU A 49 -0.73 18.50 -11.30
N VAL A 50 -0.36 19.66 -11.86
CA VAL A 50 -0.25 20.93 -11.13
C VAL A 50 -1.60 21.35 -10.55
N ARG A 51 -2.69 21.20 -11.30
CA ARG A 51 -4.05 21.48 -10.79
C ARG A 51 -4.40 20.57 -9.61
N ASN A 52 -4.24 19.26 -9.77
CA ASN A 52 -4.58 18.27 -8.74
C ASN A 52 -3.78 18.50 -7.47
N LEU A 53 -2.47 18.74 -7.60
CA LEU A 53 -1.61 19.05 -6.46
C LEU A 53 -2.02 20.35 -5.75
N LYS A 54 -2.38 21.41 -6.49
CA LYS A 54 -2.93 22.63 -5.91
C LYS A 54 -4.25 22.37 -5.18
N ASN A 55 -5.13 21.55 -5.74
CA ASN A 55 -6.41 21.23 -5.10
C ASN A 55 -6.18 20.47 -3.79
N ILE A 56 -5.27 19.51 -3.76
CA ILE A 56 -4.89 18.79 -2.53
C ILE A 56 -4.33 19.76 -1.49
N LEU A 57 -3.30 20.53 -1.83
CA LEU A 57 -2.62 21.40 -0.87
C LEU A 57 -3.54 22.48 -0.27
N ASN A 58 -4.53 22.94 -1.05
CA ASN A 58 -5.50 23.94 -0.62
C ASN A 58 -6.80 23.34 -0.05
N ASN A 59 -6.90 22.01 0.13
CA ASN A 59 -8.11 21.30 0.55
C ASN A 59 -9.34 21.64 -0.31
N LYS A 60 -9.17 21.66 -1.63
CA LYS A 60 -10.19 21.96 -2.65
C LYS A 60 -10.52 20.74 -3.52
N LEU A 61 -10.37 19.53 -2.98
CA LEU A 61 -10.89 18.34 -3.64
C LEU A 61 -12.40 18.29 -3.45
N ASP A 62 -13.12 18.03 -4.55
CA ASP A 62 -14.56 17.83 -4.50
C ASP A 62 -14.88 16.50 -3.80
N ASN A 63 -14.04 15.48 -4.03
CA ASN A 63 -14.15 14.16 -3.43
C ASN A 63 -12.97 13.89 -2.50
N ASN A 64 -12.96 14.54 -1.33
CA ASN A 64 -11.95 14.29 -0.28
C ASN A 64 -12.18 12.94 0.43
N LEU A 65 -12.01 11.84 -0.32
CA LEU A 65 -12.36 10.48 0.09
C LEU A 65 -11.26 9.79 0.89
N VAL A 66 -10.01 10.25 0.81
CA VAL A 66 -8.85 9.58 1.41
C VAL A 66 -8.15 10.47 2.43
N THR A 67 -7.60 9.86 3.47
CA THR A 67 -6.80 10.55 4.49
C THR A 67 -5.45 11.04 3.98
N ASP A 68 -4.94 10.43 2.90
CA ASP A 68 -3.70 10.81 2.23
C ASP A 68 -3.90 10.93 0.69
N PRO A 69 -4.44 12.07 0.22
CA PRO A 69 -4.59 12.35 -1.20
C PRO A 69 -3.26 12.45 -1.97
N CYS A 70 -2.15 12.82 -1.32
CA CYS A 70 -0.84 12.90 -1.98
C CYS A 70 -0.38 11.51 -2.44
N SER A 71 -0.50 10.50 -1.58
CA SER A 71 -0.19 9.11 -1.95
C SER A 71 -1.12 8.60 -3.05
N TYR A 72 -2.40 8.95 -3.03
CA TYR A 72 -3.31 8.56 -4.12
C TYR A 72 -2.99 9.27 -5.44
N LEU A 73 -2.57 10.55 -5.38
CA LEU A 73 -2.10 11.30 -6.54
C LEU A 73 -0.85 10.66 -7.16
N ASN A 74 0.05 10.12 -6.33
CA ASN A 74 1.22 9.38 -6.80
C ASN A 74 0.82 8.11 -7.57
N TYR A 75 -0.15 7.34 -7.07
CA TYR A 75 -0.72 6.21 -7.81
C TYR A 75 -1.34 6.65 -9.14
N TRP A 76 -2.17 7.70 -9.14
CA TRP A 76 -2.77 8.25 -10.36
C TRP A 76 -1.70 8.64 -11.38
N MET A 77 -0.68 9.38 -10.95
CA MET A 77 0.43 9.79 -11.81
C MET A 77 1.11 8.59 -12.44
N SER A 78 1.42 7.57 -11.64
CA SER A 78 2.01 6.31 -12.12
C SER A 78 1.21 5.66 -13.23
N ASN A 79 -0.09 5.50 -12.98
CA ASN A 79 -0.98 4.74 -13.82
C ASN A 79 -1.22 5.45 -15.15
N GLU A 80 -1.42 6.75 -15.11
CA GLU A 80 -1.57 7.58 -16.31
C GLU A 80 -0.28 7.63 -17.13
N VAL A 81 0.89 7.81 -16.49
CA VAL A 81 2.18 7.82 -17.21
C VAL A 81 2.44 6.48 -17.88
N PHE A 82 2.16 5.36 -17.19
CA PHE A 82 2.28 4.02 -17.76
C PHE A 82 1.44 3.85 -19.03
N ASN A 83 0.23 4.41 -19.05
CA ASN A 83 -0.66 4.39 -20.22
C ASN A 83 -0.16 5.28 -21.37
N ILE A 84 0.56 6.36 -21.09
CA ILE A 84 1.09 7.29 -22.10
C ILE A 84 2.34 6.74 -22.79
N VAL A 85 3.31 6.23 -22.01
CA VAL A 85 4.64 5.84 -22.53
C VAL A 85 4.84 4.34 -22.71
N SER A 86 3.90 3.49 -22.24
CA SER A 86 3.93 2.02 -22.37
C SER A 86 5.23 1.40 -21.80
N PRO A 87 5.57 0.10 -21.93
CA PRO A 87 6.60 -0.54 -21.09
C PRO A 87 8.04 -0.16 -21.46
N ASN A 88 8.26 0.97 -22.13
CA ASN A 88 9.59 1.55 -22.26
C ASN A 88 9.98 2.20 -20.93
N SER A 89 10.67 1.44 -20.09
CA SER A 89 11.13 1.89 -18.76
C SER A 89 11.89 3.22 -18.85
N VAL A 90 12.76 3.40 -19.85
CA VAL A 90 13.53 4.65 -20.03
C VAL A 90 12.59 5.83 -20.24
N LYS A 91 11.66 5.75 -21.19
CA LYS A 91 10.69 6.83 -21.43
C LYS A 91 9.81 7.09 -20.21
N TYR A 92 9.42 6.04 -19.49
CA TYR A 92 8.68 6.16 -18.25
C TYR A 92 9.46 6.95 -17.19
N HIS A 93 10.72 6.59 -16.93
CA HIS A 93 11.57 7.31 -16.00
C HIS A 93 11.79 8.76 -16.44
N THR A 94 12.05 9.00 -17.73
CA THR A 94 12.20 10.37 -18.25
C THR A 94 10.92 11.18 -18.08
N PHE A 95 9.75 10.59 -18.33
CA PHE A 95 8.47 11.26 -18.14
C PHE A 95 8.26 11.67 -16.68
N ILE A 96 8.45 10.74 -15.74
CA ILE A 96 8.36 11.02 -14.30
C ILE A 96 9.37 12.08 -13.87
N ALA A 97 10.63 11.96 -14.30
CA ALA A 97 11.70 12.89 -13.94
C ALA A 97 11.41 14.33 -14.41
N MET A 98 10.81 14.50 -15.60
CA MET A 98 10.39 15.83 -16.06
C MET A 98 9.34 16.46 -15.14
N LEU A 99 8.46 15.66 -14.54
CA LEU A 99 7.39 16.14 -13.66
C LEU A 99 7.86 16.55 -12.25
N LEU A 100 9.10 16.21 -11.87
CA LEU A 100 9.71 16.61 -10.61
C LEU A 100 9.66 18.14 -10.41
N SER A 101 10.08 18.90 -11.41
CA SER A 101 10.15 20.37 -11.30
C SER A 101 8.76 21.01 -11.13
N PRO A 102 7.75 20.73 -11.97
CA PRO A 102 6.39 21.23 -11.76
C PRO A 102 5.81 20.86 -10.40
N TRP A 103 6.04 19.63 -9.93
CA TRP A 103 5.56 19.20 -8.63
C TRP A 103 6.21 19.98 -7.50
N THR A 104 7.55 19.97 -7.42
CA THR A 104 8.30 20.64 -6.35
C THR A 104 8.01 22.13 -6.33
N ASN A 105 7.96 22.79 -7.49
CA ASN A 105 7.60 24.21 -7.57
C ASN A 105 6.17 24.48 -7.13
N THR A 106 5.22 23.59 -7.43
CA THR A 106 3.84 23.74 -6.95
C THR A 106 3.78 23.58 -5.44
N TYR A 107 4.47 22.59 -4.88
CA TYR A 107 4.54 22.32 -3.45
C TYR A 107 5.18 23.47 -2.66
N THR A 108 6.29 24.03 -3.15
CA THR A 108 7.01 25.12 -2.48
C THR A 108 6.30 26.47 -2.62
N ARG A 109 5.64 26.74 -3.75
CA ARG A 109 4.92 28.02 -3.99
C ARG A 109 3.55 28.07 -3.31
N THR A 110 3.02 26.94 -2.87
CA THR A 110 1.73 26.92 -2.17
C THR A 110 1.95 27.31 -0.71
N SER A 111 1.40 28.45 -0.31
CA SER A 111 1.58 29.08 1.00
C SER A 111 0.99 28.28 2.17
N VAL A 112 0.14 27.30 1.87
CA VAL A 112 -0.55 26.47 2.85
C VAL A 112 -0.13 25.02 2.60
N GLN A 113 0.85 24.53 3.36
CA GLN A 113 1.26 23.13 3.35
C GLN A 113 0.47 22.36 4.42
N ASN A 114 -0.86 22.30 4.27
CA ASN A 114 -1.72 21.55 5.18
C ASN A 114 -1.41 20.05 5.18
N MET A 115 -0.72 19.57 4.15
CA MET A 115 -0.34 18.17 3.98
C MET A 115 1.04 18.08 3.32
N ASN A 116 1.83 17.09 3.75
CA ASN A 116 3.12 16.80 3.14
C ASN A 116 2.92 16.03 1.82
N CYS A 117 2.82 16.76 0.71
CA CYS A 117 2.96 16.23 -0.64
C CYS A 117 4.39 16.47 -1.17
N SER A 118 5.44 16.28 -0.37
CA SER A 118 6.81 16.31 -0.92
C SER A 118 6.90 15.33 -2.09
N TYR A 119 7.56 15.76 -3.18
CA TYR A 119 7.66 14.93 -4.37
C TYR A 119 8.36 13.63 -4.02
N PHE A 120 7.64 12.54 -4.19
CA PHE A 120 8.16 11.22 -3.94
C PHE A 120 8.89 10.74 -5.20
N SER A 121 10.10 11.29 -5.45
CA SER A 121 10.94 10.93 -6.63
C SER A 121 11.26 9.44 -6.70
N ASN A 122 11.18 8.77 -5.56
CA ASN A 122 11.57 7.39 -5.45
C ASN A 122 10.53 6.39 -5.95
N ILE A 123 9.28 6.76 -6.27
CA ILE A 123 8.22 5.76 -6.56
C ILE A 123 8.58 4.82 -7.71
N PHE A 124 9.46 5.24 -8.63
CA PHE A 124 9.71 4.47 -9.84
C PHE A 124 11.15 4.14 -10.14
N HIS A 125 12.10 4.32 -9.22
CA HIS A 125 13.51 4.21 -9.57
C HIS A 125 13.90 2.82 -10.13
N VAL A 126 13.17 1.75 -9.78
CA VAL A 126 13.40 0.41 -10.32
C VAL A 126 12.09 -0.39 -10.29
N LEU A 127 11.28 -0.36 -11.36
CA LEU A 127 10.14 -1.27 -11.47
C LEU A 127 10.16 -1.99 -12.82
N LYS A 128 10.62 -3.24 -12.81
CA LYS A 128 10.02 -4.25 -13.68
C LYS A 128 8.56 -4.38 -13.22
N ASN A 129 7.61 -4.53 -14.15
CA ASN A 129 6.19 -4.73 -13.87
C ASN A 129 5.45 -3.53 -13.22
N ILE A 130 5.63 -2.33 -13.78
CA ILE A 130 4.94 -1.10 -13.34
C ILE A 130 3.41 -1.29 -13.32
N ASP A 131 2.86 -2.00 -14.30
CA ASP A 131 1.43 -2.35 -14.37
C ASP A 131 0.94 -3.12 -13.15
N GLN A 132 1.69 -4.15 -12.75
CA GLN A 132 1.36 -4.97 -11.59
C GLN A 132 1.48 -4.15 -10.32
N PHE A 133 2.52 -3.32 -10.19
CA PHE A 133 2.67 -2.43 -9.04
C PHE A 133 1.53 -1.41 -8.94
N ASN A 134 1.09 -0.84 -10.07
CA ASN A 134 -0.07 0.05 -10.10
C ASN A 134 -1.35 -0.65 -9.65
N ASN A 135 -1.54 -1.92 -10.01
CA ASN A 135 -2.66 -2.72 -9.50
C ASN A 135 -2.60 -2.91 -7.98
N ILE A 136 -1.41 -3.17 -7.42
CA ILE A 136 -1.19 -3.26 -5.97
C ILE A 136 -1.53 -1.92 -5.30
N PHE A 137 -1.00 -0.81 -5.85
CA PHE A 137 -1.20 0.51 -5.26
C PHE A 137 -2.68 0.91 -5.26
N ASN A 138 -3.38 0.65 -6.37
CA ASN A 138 -4.81 0.84 -6.48
C ASN A 138 -5.56 0.03 -5.42
N PHE A 139 -5.25 -1.26 -5.30
CA PHE A 139 -5.88 -2.14 -4.31
C PHE A 139 -5.67 -1.64 -2.88
N VAL A 140 -4.44 -1.28 -2.52
CA VAL A 140 -4.09 -0.79 -1.19
C VAL A 140 -4.86 0.49 -0.84
N HIS A 141 -4.95 1.45 -1.76
CA HIS A 141 -5.69 2.69 -1.53
C HIS A 141 -7.19 2.47 -1.36
N ASN A 142 -7.79 1.64 -2.22
CA ASN A 142 -9.21 1.31 -2.12
C ASN A 142 -9.49 0.48 -0.86
N PHE A 143 -8.62 -0.46 -0.50
CA PHE A 143 -8.73 -1.21 0.75
C PHE A 143 -8.76 -0.27 1.95
N LYS A 144 -7.77 0.64 2.03
CA LYS A 144 -7.68 1.63 3.12
C LYS A 144 -8.92 2.50 3.19
N TYR A 145 -9.43 2.96 2.04
CA TYR A 145 -10.69 3.70 1.99
C TYR A 145 -11.85 2.91 2.61
N VAL A 146 -12.01 1.64 2.24
CA VAL A 146 -13.07 0.79 2.80
C VAL A 146 -12.86 0.54 4.29
N GLU A 147 -11.62 0.27 4.72
CA GLU A 147 -11.23 0.05 6.12
C GLU A 147 -11.60 1.27 7.00
N GLU A 148 -11.24 2.48 6.56
CA GLU A 148 -11.51 3.72 7.29
C GLU A 148 -13.00 4.09 7.32
N ASN A 149 -13.78 3.60 6.34
CA ASN A 149 -15.20 3.91 6.21
C ASN A 149 -16.13 2.77 6.63
N LEU A 150 -15.62 1.67 7.22
CA LEU A 150 -16.38 0.46 7.56
C LEU A 150 -17.72 0.74 8.25
N GLN A 151 -17.72 1.63 9.23
CA GLN A 151 -18.90 2.00 10.03
C GLN A 151 -19.96 2.81 9.27
N PHE A 152 -19.61 3.39 8.13
CA PHE A 152 -20.48 4.20 7.28
C PHE A 152 -20.91 3.46 6.01
N ILE A 153 -20.42 2.24 5.77
CA ILE A 153 -20.80 1.41 4.63
C ILE A 153 -22.27 1.02 4.79
N LYS A 154 -23.09 1.48 3.85
CA LYS A 154 -24.49 1.04 3.78
C LYS A 154 -24.55 -0.41 3.33
N GLN A 155 -25.61 -1.10 3.74
CA GLN A 155 -25.84 -2.51 3.35
C GLN A 155 -25.88 -2.69 1.82
N GLU A 156 -26.42 -1.71 1.08
CA GLU A 156 -26.47 -1.67 -0.38
C GLU A 156 -25.07 -1.62 -1.03
N ASP A 157 -24.13 -0.92 -0.39
CA ASP A 157 -22.75 -0.77 -0.86
C ASP A 157 -21.87 -1.96 -0.44
N LYS A 158 -22.22 -2.60 0.68
CA LYS A 158 -21.49 -3.75 1.26
C LYS A 158 -21.29 -4.88 0.24
N LYS A 159 -22.30 -5.20 -0.56
CA LYS A 159 -22.20 -6.21 -1.63
C LYS A 159 -21.16 -5.83 -2.68
N CYS A 160 -21.09 -4.55 -3.06
CA CYS A 160 -20.10 -4.06 -4.01
C CYS A 160 -18.69 -4.19 -3.44
N TYR A 161 -18.48 -3.81 -2.18
CA TYR A 161 -17.18 -3.97 -1.51
C TYR A 161 -16.74 -5.44 -1.41
N CYS A 162 -17.66 -6.34 -1.04
CA CYS A 162 -17.36 -7.76 -0.98
C CYS A 162 -16.96 -8.35 -2.35
N ASN A 163 -17.64 -7.95 -3.41
CA ASN A 163 -17.28 -8.34 -4.78
C ASN A 163 -15.92 -7.77 -5.20
N TYR A 164 -15.66 -6.50 -4.88
CA TYR A 164 -14.39 -5.85 -5.16
C TYR A 164 -13.24 -6.58 -4.45
N ILE A 165 -13.33 -6.79 -3.13
CA ILE A 165 -12.27 -7.43 -2.34
C ILE A 165 -12.04 -8.89 -2.77
N SER A 166 -13.10 -9.65 -3.03
CA SER A 166 -12.97 -11.05 -3.49
C SER A 166 -12.28 -11.18 -4.85
N SER A 167 -12.39 -10.16 -5.73
CA SER A 167 -11.69 -10.15 -7.03
C SER A 167 -10.16 -10.16 -6.91
N PHE A 168 -9.61 -9.83 -5.74
CA PHE A 168 -8.17 -9.83 -5.46
C PHE A 168 -7.66 -11.09 -4.77
N PHE A 169 -8.52 -12.06 -4.42
CA PHE A 169 -8.09 -13.29 -3.73
C PHE A 169 -6.99 -14.05 -4.45
N GLN A 170 -7.13 -14.21 -5.77
CA GLN A 170 -6.14 -14.93 -6.59
C GLN A 170 -4.91 -14.08 -6.93
N GLN A 171 -5.06 -12.75 -6.93
CA GLN A 171 -4.00 -11.81 -7.29
C GLN A 171 -3.08 -11.50 -6.11
N TYR A 172 -3.56 -11.70 -4.88
CA TYR A 172 -2.84 -11.34 -3.66
C TYR A 172 -1.48 -12.04 -3.52
N GLU A 173 -1.41 -13.35 -3.77
CA GLU A 173 -0.13 -14.08 -3.72
C GLU A 173 0.88 -13.53 -4.74
N GLN A 174 0.40 -13.14 -5.91
CA GLN A 174 1.25 -12.50 -6.92
C GLN A 174 1.74 -11.14 -6.42
N PHE A 175 0.88 -10.37 -5.76
CA PHE A 175 1.26 -9.07 -5.18
C PHE A 175 2.36 -9.20 -4.13
N ILE A 176 2.23 -10.16 -3.21
CA ILE A 176 3.25 -10.43 -2.20
C ILE A 176 4.57 -10.85 -2.88
N SER A 177 4.50 -11.73 -3.87
CA SER A 177 5.71 -12.20 -4.56
C SER A 177 6.48 -11.09 -5.29
N ILE A 178 5.79 -10.07 -5.80
CA ILE A 178 6.42 -8.90 -6.45
C ILE A 178 7.21 -8.09 -5.41
N CYS A 179 6.63 -7.90 -4.22
CA CYS A 179 7.29 -7.24 -3.11
C CYS A 179 8.45 -8.06 -2.53
N ASP A 180 8.36 -9.39 -2.50
CA ASP A 180 9.49 -10.22 -2.10
C ASP A 180 10.65 -10.12 -3.10
N ALA A 181 10.33 -10.14 -4.41
CA ALA A 181 11.31 -10.12 -5.49
C ALA A 181 12.10 -8.81 -5.57
N ASP A 182 11.53 -7.70 -5.11
CA ASP A 182 12.23 -6.41 -5.02
C ASP A 182 12.78 -6.11 -3.63
N HIS A 183 12.84 -7.12 -2.74
CA HIS A 183 13.23 -6.96 -1.34
C HIS A 183 12.46 -5.84 -0.63
N TYR A 184 11.19 -5.69 -0.98
CA TYR A 184 10.23 -4.71 -0.49
C TYR A 184 10.58 -3.25 -0.82
N ILE A 185 11.59 -2.98 -1.66
CA ILE A 185 12.05 -1.62 -1.93
C ILE A 185 10.92 -0.71 -2.42
N ASN A 186 10.08 -1.19 -3.34
CA ASN A 186 8.93 -0.41 -3.80
C ASN A 186 7.74 -0.55 -2.85
N CYS A 187 7.56 -1.71 -2.23
CA CYS A 187 6.43 -1.96 -1.34
C CYS A 187 6.54 -1.23 0.01
N TYR A 188 7.72 -0.80 0.44
CA TYR A 188 7.90 0.13 1.57
C TYR A 188 7.32 1.53 1.31
N LYS A 189 6.98 1.84 0.06
CA LYS A 189 6.31 3.10 -0.31
C LYS A 189 4.79 3.00 -0.21
N LEU A 190 4.27 1.80 0.02
CA LEU A 190 2.86 1.60 0.34
C LEU A 190 2.60 2.10 1.77
N PRO A 191 1.38 2.57 2.09
CA PRO A 191 1.06 3.07 3.43
C PRO A 191 1.28 2.06 4.56
N LYS A 192 1.17 0.75 4.28
CA LYS A 192 1.46 -0.36 5.19
C LYS A 192 2.10 -1.52 4.42
N HIS A 193 2.57 -2.53 5.13
CA HIS A 193 3.14 -3.71 4.49
C HIS A 193 2.06 -4.46 3.66
N PRO A 194 2.36 -4.95 2.45
CA PRO A 194 1.41 -5.72 1.62
C PRO A 194 0.68 -6.86 2.36
N SER A 195 1.36 -7.51 3.31
CA SER A 195 0.78 -8.57 4.14
C SER A 195 -0.40 -8.10 5.00
N GLU A 196 -0.48 -6.81 5.31
CA GLU A 196 -1.55 -6.20 6.10
C GLU A 196 -2.82 -5.99 5.27
N TYR A 197 -2.73 -6.03 3.94
CA TYR A 197 -3.84 -5.86 3.01
C TYR A 197 -4.42 -7.19 2.51
N ASN A 198 -4.41 -8.23 3.34
CA ASN A 198 -4.92 -9.54 2.92
C ASN A 198 -6.43 -9.47 2.61
N PRO A 199 -6.85 -9.72 1.35
CA PRO A 199 -8.24 -9.54 0.96
C PRO A 199 -9.16 -10.59 1.61
N GLN A 200 -8.70 -11.81 1.89
CA GLN A 200 -9.52 -12.82 2.56
C GLN A 200 -9.82 -12.42 4.01
N ASN A 201 -8.80 -11.95 4.73
CA ASN A 201 -8.99 -11.45 6.10
C ASN A 201 -9.99 -10.29 6.12
N PHE A 202 -9.86 -9.35 5.18
CA PHE A 202 -10.75 -8.20 5.10
C PHE A 202 -12.17 -8.56 4.67
N TYR A 203 -12.33 -9.51 3.75
CA TYR A 203 -13.63 -10.04 3.36
C TYR A 203 -14.38 -10.65 4.55
N ASN A 204 -13.65 -11.34 5.43
CA ASN A 204 -14.20 -11.88 6.67
C ASN A 204 -14.52 -10.77 7.69
N GLN A 205 -13.66 -9.76 7.84
CA GLN A 205 -13.93 -8.59 8.69
C GLN A 205 -15.17 -7.81 8.25
N LEU A 206 -15.36 -7.67 6.93
CA LEU A 206 -16.56 -7.12 6.33
C LEU A 206 -17.78 -8.03 6.51
N LYS A 207 -17.66 -9.24 7.07
CA LYS A 207 -18.75 -10.20 7.22
C LYS A 207 -19.47 -10.44 5.90
N CYS A 208 -18.71 -10.55 4.80
CA CYS A 208 -19.27 -10.71 3.46
C CYS A 208 -20.01 -12.04 3.27
N ASN A 209 -19.69 -13.06 4.08
CA ASN A 209 -20.42 -14.34 4.09
C ASN A 209 -21.86 -14.20 4.57
N GLU A 210 -22.15 -13.23 5.44
CA GLU A 210 -23.48 -12.98 6.01
C GLU A 210 -24.44 -12.30 5.01
N LEU A 211 -23.95 -11.88 3.83
CA LEU A 211 -24.78 -11.29 2.77
C LEU A 211 -25.59 -12.34 1.98
N ASN A 212 -25.19 -13.62 2.05
CA ASN A 212 -25.83 -14.72 1.33
C ASN A 212 -26.87 -15.45 2.17
N GLU A 213 -27.01 -15.10 3.46
CA GLU A 213 -28.11 -15.63 4.26
C GLU A 213 -29.40 -14.95 3.79
N PRO A 214 -30.42 -15.71 3.34
CA PRO A 214 -31.74 -15.16 3.20
C PRO A 214 -32.09 -14.59 4.57
N ASN A 215 -32.55 -13.33 4.62
CA ASN A 215 -33.14 -12.79 5.83
C ASN A 215 -34.16 -13.81 6.31
N ALA A 216 -33.82 -14.55 7.38
CA ALA A 216 -34.80 -15.38 8.06
C ALA A 216 -35.81 -14.38 8.59
N GLU A 217 -36.93 -14.27 7.89
CA GLU A 217 -38.07 -13.51 8.34
C GLU A 217 -38.33 -13.93 9.78
N SER A 218 -38.36 -12.93 10.67
CA SER A 218 -38.93 -13.05 12.00
C SER A 218 -40.34 -13.61 11.85
N GLN A 219 -40.47 -14.94 11.90
CA GLN A 219 -41.76 -15.59 12.04
C GLN A 219 -42.39 -15.05 13.33
N GLY A 220 -43.56 -14.45 13.17
CA GLY A 220 -44.32 -13.85 14.25
C GLY A 220 -44.66 -14.85 15.34
N ASP A 221 -45.02 -14.26 16.48
CA ASP A 221 -45.46 -14.93 17.70
C ASP A 221 -46.31 -16.19 17.45
N PRO A 222 -46.09 -17.28 18.21
CA PRO A 222 -47.01 -18.40 18.22
C PRO A 222 -48.25 -18.04 19.06
N PRO A 223 -49.48 -18.33 18.57
CA PRO A 223 -50.66 -18.26 19.42
C PRO A 223 -50.62 -19.39 20.45
N LEU A 224 -50.85 -19.02 21.71
CA LEU A 224 -51.26 -19.90 22.80
C LEU A 224 -52.61 -20.54 22.47
N ASP A 225 -52.73 -21.86 22.60
CA ASP A 225 -53.83 -22.51 23.34
C ASP A 225 -53.63 -24.03 23.50
N ASP A 226 -53.40 -24.39 24.77
CA ASP A 226 -54.06 -25.38 25.62
C ASP A 226 -54.46 -26.82 25.15
N LYS A 227 -53.99 -27.76 25.98
CA LYS A 227 -54.65 -28.97 26.54
C LYS A 227 -54.40 -30.42 26.03
N ASP A 228 -53.88 -31.18 27.00
CA ASP A 228 -54.25 -32.54 27.46
C ASP A 228 -53.62 -33.83 26.85
N SER A 229 -52.49 -34.22 27.47
CA SER A 229 -52.25 -35.50 28.22
C SER A 229 -52.19 -36.88 27.48
N PRO A 230 -51.74 -38.01 28.10
CA PRO A 230 -50.34 -38.45 28.20
C PRO A 230 -50.07 -39.93 27.77
N SER A 231 -48.81 -40.32 27.50
CA SER A 231 -48.27 -41.69 27.80
C SER A 231 -46.74 -41.75 27.54
N ILE A 232 -45.93 -41.96 28.58
CA ILE A 232 -45.23 -43.21 29.00
C ILE A 232 -44.11 -43.67 28.05
N GLY A 233 -42.88 -43.71 28.58
CA GLY A 233 -41.75 -44.45 27.98
C GLY A 233 -40.37 -44.00 28.48
N ILE A 234 -40.00 -44.40 29.69
CA ILE A 234 -38.63 -44.36 30.22
C ILE A 234 -37.80 -45.44 29.49
N GLU A 235 -36.60 -45.12 29.00
CA GLU A 235 -35.47 -46.05 29.10
C GLU A 235 -34.12 -45.33 29.00
N SER A 236 -33.49 -45.21 30.16
CA SER A 236 -32.07 -44.96 30.36
C SER A 236 -31.27 -46.21 30.01
N SER A 237 -30.14 -46.07 29.31
CA SER A 237 -29.13 -47.13 29.17
C SER A 237 -27.75 -46.57 29.49
N GLU A 238 -27.25 -47.02 30.63
CA GLU A 238 -25.96 -46.75 31.23
C GLU A 238 -24.80 -47.50 30.53
N SER A 239 -23.63 -46.87 30.61
CA SER A 239 -22.29 -47.46 30.74
C SER A 239 -21.63 -48.17 29.54
N ASN A 240 -20.43 -47.70 29.18
CA ASN A 240 -19.23 -48.52 29.33
C ASN A 240 -17.96 -47.66 29.41
N SER A 241 -17.29 -47.76 30.56
CA SER A 241 -15.98 -47.23 30.89
C SER A 241 -14.91 -48.01 30.13
N PHE A 242 -14.08 -47.32 29.33
CA PHE A 242 -12.84 -47.88 28.80
C PHE A 242 -11.65 -47.31 29.58
N HIS A 243 -11.08 -48.13 30.46
CA HIS A 243 -9.80 -47.89 31.10
C HIS A 243 -8.67 -47.92 30.06
N ILE A 244 -8.17 -46.74 29.67
CA ILE A 244 -6.95 -46.61 28.88
C ILE A 244 -5.79 -46.32 29.84
N LEU A 245 -4.88 -47.29 29.99
CA LEU A 245 -3.61 -47.12 30.69
C LEU A 245 -2.78 -46.00 30.02
N PRO A 246 -2.15 -45.09 30.77
CA PRO A 246 -1.29 -44.06 30.16
C PRO A 246 0.12 -44.61 29.93
N ILE A 247 0.42 -45.04 28.70
CA ILE A 247 1.80 -45.18 28.23
C ILE A 247 2.26 -43.82 27.71
N PHE A 248 2.46 -42.85 28.60
CA PHE A 248 3.03 -41.54 28.25
C PHE A 248 4.22 -41.14 29.13
N SER A 249 4.94 -42.10 29.71
CA SER A 249 6.03 -41.80 30.63
C SER A 249 7.43 -41.67 29.99
N SER A 250 7.60 -41.89 28.67
CA SER A 250 8.96 -41.90 28.07
C SER A 250 9.30 -40.68 27.20
N LEU A 251 8.32 -40.02 26.56
CA LEU A 251 8.60 -38.92 25.63
C LEU A 251 8.80 -37.55 26.32
N PHE A 252 8.18 -37.33 27.49
CA PHE A 252 8.33 -36.06 28.22
C PHE A 252 9.72 -35.89 28.84
N GLY A 253 10.37 -36.99 29.23
CA GLY A 253 11.73 -36.95 29.79
C GLY A 253 12.78 -36.47 28.77
N ALA A 254 12.65 -36.89 27.51
CA ALA A 254 13.57 -36.48 26.44
C ALA A 254 13.42 -34.99 26.06
N LEU A 255 12.20 -34.46 26.10
CA LEU A 255 11.94 -33.03 25.84
C LEU A 255 12.49 -32.12 26.94
N LEU A 256 12.39 -32.52 28.22
CA LEU A 256 12.92 -31.75 29.34
C LEU A 256 14.46 -31.68 29.32
N VAL A 257 15.15 -32.76 28.97
CA VAL A 257 16.62 -32.76 28.84
C VAL A 257 17.07 -31.82 27.72
N SER A 258 16.35 -31.82 26.59
CA SER A 258 16.64 -30.95 25.44
C SER A 258 16.52 -29.45 25.78
N LEU A 259 15.54 -29.08 26.62
CA LEU A 259 15.34 -27.70 27.09
C LEU A 259 16.46 -27.24 28.05
N LEU A 260 16.96 -28.14 28.90
CA LEU A 260 18.06 -27.83 29.82
C LEU A 260 19.40 -27.65 29.08
N THR A 261 19.67 -28.46 28.05
CA THR A 261 20.89 -28.32 27.23
C THR A 261 20.83 -27.14 26.25
N TYR A 262 19.64 -26.73 25.81
CA TYR A 262 19.48 -25.52 24.98
C TYR A 262 20.01 -24.27 25.69
N LYS A 263 19.84 -24.17 27.02
CA LYS A 263 20.35 -23.05 27.82
C LYS A 263 21.87 -23.05 28.00
N LEU A 264 22.54 -24.18 27.74
CA LEU A 264 23.99 -24.38 27.91
C LEU A 264 24.78 -24.40 26.58
N THR A 265 24.10 -24.31 25.44
CA THR A 265 24.74 -24.26 24.12
C THR A 265 24.85 -22.79 23.67
N PRO A 266 26.01 -22.27 23.23
CA PRO A 266 26.19 -20.86 22.89
C PRO A 266 25.53 -20.45 21.56
N VAL A 267 24.45 -21.12 21.15
CA VAL A 267 23.69 -20.82 19.93
C VAL A 267 22.88 -19.53 20.09
N GLY A 268 22.47 -19.18 21.32
CA GLY A 268 21.74 -17.94 21.60
C GLY A 268 22.52 -16.67 21.23
N SER A 269 23.83 -16.65 21.48
CA SER A 269 24.69 -15.51 21.09
C SER A 269 24.84 -15.40 19.57
N PHE A 270 24.93 -16.53 18.87
CA PHE A 270 25.08 -16.57 17.41
C PHE A 270 23.82 -16.13 16.67
N LEU A 271 22.64 -16.54 17.16
CA LEU A 271 21.35 -16.11 16.62
C LEU A 271 21.11 -14.61 16.87
N ASN A 272 21.40 -14.11 18.07
CA ASN A 272 21.23 -12.69 18.37
C ASN A 272 22.17 -11.82 17.53
N LYS A 273 23.41 -12.27 17.27
CA LYS A 273 24.36 -11.55 16.44
C LYS A 273 23.93 -11.51 14.96
N ARG A 274 23.21 -12.51 14.45
CA ARG A 274 22.68 -12.52 13.07
C ARG A 274 21.41 -11.67 12.92
N ILE A 275 20.58 -11.61 13.97
CA ILE A 275 19.33 -10.83 13.97
C ILE A 275 19.61 -9.33 14.22
N PHE A 276 20.55 -8.98 15.11
CA PHE A 276 20.84 -7.57 15.42
C PHE A 276 21.82 -6.87 14.47
N ASN A 277 22.60 -7.59 13.65
CA ASN A 277 23.52 -6.93 12.71
C ASN A 277 22.81 -6.22 11.56
N ASN A 278 21.58 -6.61 11.22
CA ASN A 278 20.80 -5.98 10.15
C ASN A 278 20.20 -4.62 10.53
N ARG A 279 20.13 -4.27 11.82
CA ARG A 279 19.62 -2.96 12.26
C ARG A 279 20.66 -1.86 12.17
N ARG A 280 21.95 -2.20 12.22
CA ARG A 280 23.04 -1.20 12.21
C ARG A 280 23.39 -0.71 10.80
N THR A 281 23.06 -1.47 9.77
CA THR A 281 23.17 -1.04 8.36
C THR A 281 22.12 0.01 7.96
N GLN A 282 20.99 0.11 8.67
CA GLN A 282 19.92 1.07 8.37
C GLN A 282 20.30 2.52 8.69
N GLU A 283 21.08 2.77 9.75
CA GLU A 283 21.50 4.14 10.11
C GLU A 283 22.54 4.72 9.15
N ASN A 284 23.36 3.86 8.53
CA ASN A 284 24.38 4.30 7.59
C ASN A 284 23.80 4.67 6.21
N ILE A 285 22.81 3.92 5.72
CA ILE A 285 22.18 4.21 4.42
C ILE A 285 21.39 5.53 4.48
N HIS A 286 20.72 5.83 5.59
CA HIS A 286 19.99 7.09 5.75
C HIS A 286 20.92 8.32 5.76
N ASN A 287 22.12 8.19 6.32
CA ASN A 287 23.12 9.27 6.34
C ASN A 287 23.88 9.40 5.01
N GLU A 288 24.08 8.32 4.27
CA GLU A 288 24.77 8.35 2.97
C GLU A 288 23.88 8.98 1.88
N ILE A 289 22.57 8.76 1.93
CA ILE A 289 21.60 9.39 1.00
C ILE A 289 21.49 10.91 1.21
N ASN A 290 21.49 11.38 2.46
CA ASN A 290 21.45 12.82 2.75
C ASN A 290 22.72 13.58 2.33
N ASN A 291 23.85 12.87 2.15
CA ASN A 291 25.12 13.47 1.74
C ASN A 291 25.32 13.47 0.21
N ILE A 292 24.64 12.58 -0.53
CA ILE A 292 24.77 12.50 -2.00
C ILE A 292 23.95 13.60 -2.72
N ASP A 293 22.93 14.17 -2.07
CA ASP A 293 22.02 15.16 -2.65
C ASP A 293 22.53 16.62 -2.69
N LEU A 294 23.79 16.89 -2.30
CA LEU A 294 24.38 18.24 -2.33
C LEU A 294 25.51 18.46 -3.34
N GLU A 295 25.98 17.42 -4.05
CA GLU A 295 27.25 17.52 -4.80
C GLU A 295 27.14 17.52 -6.34
N ASN A 296 25.94 17.48 -6.93
CA ASN A 296 25.78 17.40 -8.39
C ASN A 296 25.00 18.54 -9.05
N ILE A 297 25.18 19.78 -8.57
CA ILE A 297 24.93 20.96 -9.40
C ILE A 297 26.04 22.00 -9.15
N SER A 298 27.17 21.86 -9.83
CA SER A 298 28.06 22.97 -10.12
C SER A 298 28.52 22.84 -11.56
N GLU A 299 28.01 23.76 -12.39
CA GLU A 299 28.34 23.90 -13.79
C GLU A 299 29.86 24.03 -13.99
N GLY A 300 30.34 23.35 -15.03
CA GLY A 300 31.76 23.21 -15.35
C GLY A 300 32.46 24.54 -15.57
N VAL A 301 33.52 24.76 -14.80
CA VAL A 301 34.63 25.62 -15.19
C VAL A 301 35.78 24.70 -15.58
N ASN A 302 36.19 24.80 -16.83
CA ASN A 302 37.28 24.05 -17.42
C ASN A 302 38.61 24.62 -16.89
N ILE A 303 39.28 23.90 -16.00
CA ILE A 303 40.61 24.28 -15.50
C ILE A 303 41.54 23.09 -15.70
N ASN A 304 42.55 23.28 -16.56
CA ASN A 304 43.64 22.33 -16.78
C ASN A 304 44.32 21.99 -15.45
N LEU A 305 44.30 20.71 -15.09
CA LEU A 305 45.04 20.18 -13.94
C LEU A 305 46.40 19.67 -14.44
N ASP A 306 47.40 20.55 -14.34
CA ASP A 306 48.79 20.10 -14.24
C ASP A 306 49.02 19.46 -12.86
N ASN A 307 49.89 18.47 -12.88
CA ASN A 307 49.99 17.35 -11.97
C ASN A 307 50.74 17.73 -10.67
N ASP A 308 50.04 18.15 -9.61
CA ASP A 308 50.63 18.30 -8.28
C ASP A 308 49.83 17.53 -7.21
N SER A 309 50.53 16.66 -6.47
CA SER A 309 49.98 15.78 -5.44
C SER A 309 49.58 16.55 -4.17
N ILE A 310 48.30 16.50 -3.80
CA ILE A 310 47.78 17.10 -2.56
C ILE A 310 47.88 16.09 -1.42
N HIS A 311 48.68 16.38 -0.40
CA HIS A 311 48.72 15.64 0.87
C HIS A 311 47.84 16.34 1.91
N ILE A 312 46.85 15.61 2.46
CA ILE A 312 45.99 16.07 3.56
C ILE A 312 46.32 15.25 4.81
N THR A 313 46.65 15.91 5.91
CA THR A 313 46.84 15.30 7.23
C THR A 313 45.73 15.75 8.17
N TYR A 314 45.08 14.80 8.86
CA TYR A 314 44.09 15.06 9.89
C TYR A 314 44.75 15.27 11.26
N GLN A 315 44.38 16.34 11.98
CA GLN A 315 44.58 16.45 13.42
C GLN A 315 43.32 15.99 14.15
N GLN A 316 43.48 15.08 15.10
CA GLN A 316 42.44 14.69 16.06
C GLN A 316 42.40 15.68 17.21
N VAL A 317 41.19 16.12 17.59
CA VAL A 317 40.90 16.75 18.89
C VAL A 317 40.00 15.81 19.67
#